data_AF-A0A950AQ55-F1
#
_entry.id   AF-A0A950AQ55-F1
#
_cell.length_a   1.000
_cell.length_b   1.000
_cell.length_c   1.000
_cell.angle_alpha   90.00
_cell.angle_beta   90.00
_cell.angle_gamma   90.00
#
_symmetry.space_group_name_H-M   'P 1'
#
loop_
_entity.id
_entity.type
_entity.pdbx_description
1 polymer ?
#
loop_
_entity_poly.entity_id
_entity_poly.type
_entity_poly.pdbx_seq_one_letter_code
_entity_poly.pdbx_strand_id
1 'polypeptide(L)'
;PNFRGGDYYDGPRPDQGLALARRIAHKTFVSLDALQERARREVVSERPPHGWYGMNHPVESYMLHQGEKFVRRFDANTYLRLLDAWQWFDLVTEAGARDFHHLFHRCRDQEFLVLSIDSDHSFPPQEQAKLVQLLKKAHLPVMWITVHSDKGHDSFLLEPRLFTPHIQHQLDHGWIVPL
;
A
#
# COMPACT_ATOMS: atom_id res chain seq x y z
N PRO A 1 9.95 17.14 -18.59
CA PRO A 1 9.48 18.00 -19.71
C PRO A 1 7.98 17.84 -20.06
N ASN A 2 7.47 16.62 -20.24
CA ASN A 2 6.11 16.39 -20.74
C ASN A 2 4.97 16.69 -19.75
N PHE A 3 5.25 16.89 -18.46
CA PHE A 3 4.21 17.11 -17.45
C PHE A 3 3.44 18.42 -17.65
N ARG A 4 4.06 19.46 -18.25
CA ARG A 4 3.40 20.73 -18.58
C ARG A 4 2.54 21.32 -17.44
N GLY A 5 3.03 21.24 -16.19
CA GLY A 5 2.31 21.74 -15.02
C GLY A 5 1.01 21.00 -14.68
N GLY A 6 0.75 19.85 -15.30
CA GLY A 6 -0.49 19.09 -15.19
C GLY A 6 -1.33 19.10 -16.47
N ASP A 7 -1.07 20.02 -17.40
CA ASP A 7 -1.85 20.21 -18.63
C ASP A 7 -1.24 19.44 -19.81
N TYR A 8 -1.10 18.12 -19.66
CA TYR A 8 -0.46 17.24 -20.65
C TYR A 8 -1.46 16.42 -21.51
N TYR A 9 -2.77 16.54 -21.26
CA TYR A 9 -3.78 15.69 -21.92
C TYR A 9 -3.87 15.88 -23.44
N ASP A 10 -3.57 17.08 -23.93
CA ASP A 10 -3.55 17.40 -25.37
C ASP A 10 -2.20 17.09 -26.04
N GLY A 11 -1.28 16.42 -25.33
CA GLY A 11 0.08 16.19 -25.82
C GLY A 11 0.71 14.91 -25.29
N PRO A 12 2.04 14.77 -25.46
CA PRO A 12 2.77 13.63 -24.93
C PRO A 12 2.65 13.56 -23.42
N ARG A 13 2.30 12.37 -22.89
CA ARG A 13 2.17 12.12 -21.46
C ARG A 13 3.55 12.10 -20.76
N PRO A 14 3.62 12.42 -19.45
CA PRO A 14 4.84 12.35 -18.65
C PRO A 14 5.21 10.93 -18.20
N ASP A 15 5.07 9.94 -19.08
CA ASP A 15 5.16 8.52 -18.75
C ASP A 15 6.53 8.13 -18.16
N GLN A 16 7.63 8.68 -18.68
CA GLN A 16 8.97 8.41 -18.15
C GLN A 16 9.11 8.84 -16.68
N GLY A 17 8.55 10.01 -16.32
CA GLY A 17 8.56 10.52 -14.96
C GLY A 17 7.70 9.68 -14.02
N LEU A 18 6.48 9.35 -14.46
CA LEU A 18 5.55 8.51 -13.69
C LEU A 18 6.10 7.09 -13.48
N ALA A 19 6.70 6.49 -14.50
CA ALA A 19 7.34 5.17 -14.42
C ALA A 19 8.54 5.19 -13.45
N LEU A 20 9.35 6.26 -13.47
CA LEU A 20 10.44 6.42 -12.49
C LEU A 20 9.89 6.55 -11.05
N ALA A 21 8.90 7.41 -10.84
CA ALA A 21 8.28 7.59 -9.52
C ALA A 21 7.71 6.27 -8.98
N ARG A 22 7.03 5.48 -9.83
CA ARG A 22 6.52 4.16 -9.46
C ARG A 22 7.64 3.19 -9.08
N ARG A 23 8.75 3.17 -9.83
CA ARG A 23 9.90 2.29 -9.51
C ARG A 23 10.52 2.61 -8.16
N ILE A 24 10.68 3.90 -7.85
CA ILE A 24 11.18 4.35 -6.54
C ILE A 24 10.23 3.87 -5.43
N ALA A 25 8.93 4.16 -5.56
CA ALA A 25 7.93 3.73 -4.59
C ALA A 25 7.88 2.21 -4.41
N HIS A 26 7.93 1.44 -5.49
CA HIS A 26 7.90 -0.02 -5.45
C HIS A 26 9.08 -0.60 -4.66
N LYS A 27 10.27 0.01 -4.78
CA LYS A 27 11.46 -0.40 -4.01
C LYS A 27 11.31 -0.12 -2.52
N THR A 28 10.52 0.88 -2.14
CA THR A 28 10.27 1.24 -0.73
C THR A 28 9.22 0.35 -0.08
N PHE A 29 8.21 -0.12 -0.84
CA PHE A 29 7.05 -0.83 -0.29
C PHE A 29 7.14 -2.36 -0.35
N VAL A 30 8.03 -2.92 -1.17
CA VAL A 30 8.19 -4.38 -1.33
C VAL A 30 9.55 -4.81 -0.79
N SER A 31 9.56 -5.91 -0.01
CA SER A 31 10.81 -6.49 0.49
C SER A 31 11.74 -6.87 -0.66
N LEU A 32 13.06 -6.71 -0.44
CA LEU A 32 14.07 -7.05 -1.46
C LEU A 32 13.98 -8.52 -1.89
N ASP A 33 13.68 -9.42 -0.95
CA ASP A 33 13.55 -10.85 -1.21
C ASP A 33 12.34 -11.15 -2.10
N ALA A 34 11.18 -10.52 -1.83
CA ALA A 34 10.00 -10.66 -2.68
C ALA A 34 10.22 -10.08 -4.09
N LEU A 35 10.98 -8.98 -4.21
CA LEU A 35 11.37 -8.40 -5.51
C LEU A 35 12.28 -9.36 -6.29
N GLN A 36 13.26 -9.99 -5.63
CA GLN A 36 14.16 -10.95 -6.26
C GLN A 36 13.42 -12.18 -6.75
N GLU A 37 12.52 -12.74 -5.94
CA GLU A 37 11.71 -13.91 -6.32
C GLU A 37 10.79 -13.60 -7.52
N ARG A 38 10.14 -12.43 -7.54
CA ARG A 38 9.30 -12.03 -8.69
C ARG A 38 10.14 -11.82 -9.95
N ALA A 39 11.30 -11.17 -9.83
CA ALA A 39 12.19 -10.93 -10.95
C ALA A 39 12.71 -12.21 -11.61
N ARG A 40 12.88 -13.30 -10.85
CA ARG A 40 13.28 -14.62 -11.39
C ARG A 40 12.21 -15.25 -12.27
N ARG A 41 10.93 -14.94 -12.05
CA ARG A 41 9.78 -15.55 -12.76
C ARG A 41 9.37 -14.82 -14.04
N GLU A 42 9.67 -13.53 -14.16
CA GLU A 42 9.19 -12.66 -15.27
C GLU A 42 10.25 -12.34 -16.34
N VAL A 43 11.39 -13.05 -16.40
CA VAL A 43 12.48 -12.69 -17.34
C VAL A 43 12.10 -12.97 -18.81
N VAL A 44 11.84 -11.89 -19.55
CA VAL A 44 12.10 -11.80 -20.99
C VAL A 44 12.97 -10.56 -21.20
N SER A 45 14.23 -10.76 -21.56
CA SER A 45 15.12 -9.68 -21.97
C SER A 45 14.87 -9.36 -23.43
N GLU A 46 14.34 -8.17 -23.75
CA GLU A 46 14.58 -7.55 -25.05
C GLU A 46 14.76 -6.03 -24.92
N ARG A 47 16.02 -5.61 -25.09
CA ARG A 47 16.56 -4.26 -25.37
C ARG A 47 16.65 -3.25 -24.21
N PRO A 48 17.85 -2.69 -23.96
CA PRO A 48 18.01 -1.59 -23.01
C PRO A 48 17.42 -0.28 -23.55
N PRO A 49 16.79 0.55 -22.69
CA PRO A 49 16.19 1.84 -23.07
C PRO A 49 17.24 2.94 -23.35
N HIS A 50 18.50 2.71 -22.96
CA HIS A 50 19.61 3.64 -23.20
C HIS A 50 20.77 2.87 -23.85
N GLY A 51 21.13 3.21 -25.09
CA GLY A 51 22.09 2.43 -25.90
C GLY A 51 23.50 2.28 -25.32
N TRP A 52 23.86 3.04 -24.29
CA TRP A 52 25.13 2.93 -23.56
C TRP A 52 25.03 2.12 -22.25
N TYR A 53 23.83 1.85 -21.75
CA TYR A 53 23.59 1.12 -20.51
C TYR A 53 22.85 -0.17 -20.79
N GLY A 54 23.58 -1.29 -20.77
CA GLY A 54 22.96 -2.62 -20.83
C GLY A 54 22.27 -2.94 -19.51
N MET A 55 20.94 -3.08 -19.52
CA MET A 55 20.23 -3.67 -18.38
C MET A 55 20.66 -5.13 -18.25
N ASN A 56 21.55 -5.41 -17.30
CA ASN A 56 22.14 -6.73 -17.12
C ASN A 56 21.59 -7.45 -15.89
N HIS A 57 20.64 -6.85 -15.15
CA HIS A 57 20.11 -7.43 -13.92
C HIS A 57 18.60 -7.72 -14.02
N PRO A 58 18.14 -8.96 -13.69
CA PRO A 58 16.71 -9.34 -13.79
C PRO A 58 15.75 -8.44 -13.00
N VAL A 59 16.17 -7.99 -11.81
CA VAL A 59 15.38 -7.06 -10.98
C VAL A 59 15.16 -5.72 -11.66
N GLU A 60 16.15 -5.24 -12.41
CA GLU A 60 16.04 -3.96 -13.12
C GLU A 60 15.04 -4.06 -14.29
N SER A 61 15.13 -5.15 -15.06
CA SER A 61 14.18 -5.45 -16.14
C SER A 61 12.75 -5.58 -15.61
N TYR A 62 12.56 -6.32 -14.51
CA TYR A 62 11.26 -6.43 -13.83
C TYR A 62 10.72 -5.06 -13.39
N MET A 63 11.54 -4.24 -12.74
CA MET A 63 11.12 -2.90 -12.30
C MET A 63 10.76 -1.99 -13.48
N LEU A 64 11.49 -2.06 -14.60
CA LEU A 64 11.15 -1.33 -15.81
C LEU A 64 9.78 -1.77 -16.35
N HIS A 65 9.60 -3.08 -16.53
CA HIS A 65 8.35 -3.66 -17.04
C HIS A 65 7.15 -3.28 -16.16
N GLN A 66 7.30 -3.37 -14.84
CA GLN A 66 6.24 -2.98 -13.90
C GLN A 66 5.95 -1.46 -13.95
N GLY A 67 6.97 -0.63 -14.17
CA GLY A 67 6.82 0.82 -14.41
C GLY A 67 6.03 1.11 -15.68
N GLU A 68 6.39 0.48 -16.80
CA GLU A 68 5.68 0.64 -18.09
C GLU A 68 4.23 0.14 -18.01
N LYS A 69 3.99 -0.99 -17.35
CA LYS A 69 2.65 -1.51 -17.13
C LYS A 69 1.80 -0.58 -16.28
N PHE A 70 2.41 0.11 -15.30
CA PHE A 70 1.72 1.06 -14.44
C PHE A 70 1.29 2.32 -15.21
N VAL A 71 2.16 2.93 -16.02
CA VAL A 71 1.83 4.19 -16.71
C VAL A 71 0.73 4.04 -17.77
N ARG A 72 0.53 2.82 -18.30
CA ARG A 72 -0.58 2.52 -19.22
C ARG A 72 -1.96 2.63 -18.55
N ARG A 73 -2.04 2.50 -17.22
CA ARG A 73 -3.30 2.44 -16.47
C ARG A 73 -3.44 3.53 -15.40
N PHE A 74 -2.44 4.40 -15.26
CA PHE A 74 -2.43 5.42 -14.22
C PHE A 74 -2.13 6.80 -14.80
N ASP A 75 -2.78 7.81 -14.24
CA ASP A 75 -2.62 9.20 -14.61
C ASP A 75 -1.64 9.91 -13.66
N ALA A 76 -0.79 10.80 -14.18
CA ALA A 76 0.26 11.44 -13.39
C ALA A 76 -0.32 12.49 -12.41
N ASN A 77 -1.34 13.25 -12.81
CA ASN A 77 -2.02 14.17 -11.89
C ASN A 77 -2.72 13.39 -10.77
N THR A 78 -3.43 12.31 -11.11
CA THR A 78 -4.03 11.42 -10.10
C THR A 78 -2.99 10.87 -9.14
N TYR A 79 -1.84 10.42 -9.64
CA TYR A 79 -0.77 9.90 -8.80
C TYR A 79 -0.25 10.95 -7.80
N LEU A 80 -0.01 12.19 -8.27
CA LEU A 80 0.40 13.29 -7.40
C LEU A 80 -0.67 13.63 -6.36
N ARG A 81 -1.95 13.66 -6.74
CA ARG A 81 -3.05 13.94 -5.81
C ARG A 81 -3.20 12.88 -4.73
N LEU A 82 -3.05 11.60 -5.08
CA LEU A 82 -3.07 10.52 -4.10
C LEU A 82 -1.88 10.60 -3.13
N LEU A 83 -0.68 10.93 -3.63
CA LEU A 83 0.49 11.13 -2.78
C LEU A 83 0.33 12.32 -1.82
N ASP A 84 -0.19 13.43 -2.33
CA ASP A 84 -0.45 14.64 -1.55
C ASP A 84 -1.46 14.36 -0.42
N ALA A 85 -2.59 13.72 -0.76
CA ALA A 85 -3.59 13.31 0.21
C ALA A 85 -3.03 12.35 1.27
N TRP A 86 -2.20 11.38 0.88
CA TRP A 86 -1.60 10.45 1.81
C TRP A 86 -0.56 11.13 2.73
N GLN A 87 0.29 12.00 2.17
CA GLN A 87 1.37 12.66 2.92
C GLN A 87 0.84 13.58 4.03
N TRP A 88 -0.29 14.24 3.78
CA TRP A 88 -0.87 15.22 4.70
C TRP A 88 -2.02 14.67 5.54
N PHE A 89 -2.34 13.38 5.40
CA PHE A 89 -3.45 12.78 6.13
C PHE A 89 -3.22 12.83 7.65
N ASP A 90 -4.12 13.53 8.35
CA ASP A 90 -4.24 13.50 9.81
C ASP A 90 -5.67 13.11 10.19
N LEU A 91 -5.84 11.92 10.77
CA LEU A 91 -7.15 11.35 11.02
C LEU A 91 -8.05 12.24 11.92
N VAL A 92 -7.48 12.93 12.91
CA VAL A 92 -8.24 13.77 13.83
C VAL A 92 -8.74 15.03 13.12
N THR A 93 -7.85 15.69 12.38
CA THR A 93 -8.13 16.90 11.61
C THR A 93 -9.14 16.62 10.50
N GLU A 94 -8.92 15.58 9.70
CA GLU A 94 -9.80 15.18 8.59
C GLU A 94 -11.19 14.78 9.07
N ALA A 95 -11.31 14.17 10.25
CA ALA A 95 -12.59 13.83 10.85
C ALA A 95 -13.31 15.05 11.50
N GLY A 96 -12.70 16.24 11.52
CA GLY A 96 -13.21 17.38 12.28
C GLY A 96 -13.37 17.06 13.77
N ALA A 97 -12.46 16.26 14.31
CA ALA A 97 -12.42 15.89 15.72
C ALA A 97 -11.43 16.78 16.47
N ARG A 98 -11.56 16.83 17.80
CA ARG A 98 -10.65 17.60 18.67
C ARG A 98 -9.44 16.78 19.09
N ASP A 99 -9.67 15.48 19.22
CA ASP A 99 -8.72 14.46 19.65
C ASP A 99 -9.29 13.09 19.26
N PHE A 100 -8.50 12.03 19.49
CA PHE A 100 -8.90 10.65 19.23
C PHE A 100 -10.10 10.20 20.08
N HIS A 101 -10.28 10.72 21.30
CA HIS A 101 -11.40 10.32 22.16
C HIS A 101 -12.73 10.82 21.58
N HIS A 102 -12.80 12.10 21.18
CA HIS A 102 -13.96 12.67 20.50
C HIS A 102 -14.23 11.95 19.17
N LEU A 103 -13.18 11.59 18.41
CA LEU A 103 -13.31 10.83 17.17
C LEU A 103 -13.94 9.46 17.43
N PHE A 104 -13.33 8.66 18.29
CA PHE A 104 -13.75 7.28 18.52
C PHE A 104 -15.09 7.17 19.26
N HIS A 105 -15.48 8.17 20.06
CA HIS A 105 -16.83 8.22 20.63
C HIS A 105 -17.93 8.22 19.56
N ARG A 106 -17.68 8.81 18.37
CA ARG A 106 -18.63 8.77 17.24
C ARG A 106 -18.77 7.38 16.62
N CYS A 107 -17.83 6.48 16.91
CA CYS A 107 -17.79 5.11 16.43
C CYS A 107 -18.25 4.09 17.49
N ARG A 108 -18.91 4.52 18.57
CA ARG A 108 -19.31 3.66 19.70
C ARG A 108 -20.19 2.46 19.32
N ASP A 109 -20.90 2.55 18.21
CA ASP A 109 -21.78 1.50 17.68
C ASP A 109 -21.10 0.70 16.55
N GLN A 110 -19.77 0.79 16.43
CA GLN A 110 -18.96 0.13 15.41
C GLN A 110 -17.96 -0.84 16.05
N GLU A 111 -17.52 -1.80 15.26
CA GLU A 111 -16.66 -2.89 15.70
C GLU A 111 -15.48 -3.02 14.73
N PHE A 112 -14.27 -3.23 15.25
CA PHE A 112 -13.03 -3.03 14.51
C PHE A 112 -12.18 -4.29 14.39
N LEU A 113 -11.98 -4.78 13.16
CA LEU A 113 -11.05 -5.89 12.89
C LEU A 113 -9.74 -5.30 12.37
N VAL A 114 -8.70 -5.39 13.18
CA VAL A 114 -7.36 -4.95 12.80
C VAL A 114 -6.55 -6.18 12.41
N LEU A 115 -6.08 -6.22 11.17
CA LEU A 115 -5.15 -7.22 10.66
C LEU A 115 -3.80 -6.54 10.44
N SER A 116 -2.77 -6.98 11.16
CA SER A 116 -1.40 -6.49 10.95
C SER A 116 -0.54 -7.58 10.34
N ILE A 117 0.43 -7.21 9.49
CA ILE A 117 1.37 -8.16 8.89
C ILE A 117 2.73 -7.95 9.56
N ASP A 118 3.32 -9.02 10.10
CA ASP A 118 4.56 -8.97 10.88
C ASP A 118 5.77 -8.43 10.10
N SER A 119 5.82 -8.68 8.79
CA SER A 119 6.87 -8.21 7.88
C SER A 119 6.54 -6.90 7.13
N ASP A 120 5.41 -6.23 7.42
CA ASP A 120 5.06 -4.98 6.74
C ASP A 120 5.99 -3.84 7.16
N HIS A 121 6.67 -3.25 6.17
CA HIS A 121 7.54 -2.10 6.36
C HIS A 121 6.85 -0.76 6.07
N SER A 122 5.79 -0.78 5.26
CA SER A 122 5.02 0.41 4.87
C SER A 122 4.10 0.85 6.01
N PHE A 123 3.45 -0.12 6.65
CA PHE A 123 2.61 0.06 7.82
C PHE A 123 3.05 -0.96 8.87
N PRO A 124 4.00 -0.62 9.74
CA PRO A 124 4.62 -1.60 10.61
C PRO A 124 3.71 -2.01 11.78
N PRO A 125 3.81 -3.24 12.32
CA PRO A 125 2.93 -3.76 13.37
C PRO A 125 2.76 -2.85 14.59
N GLN A 126 3.78 -2.06 14.91
CA GLN A 126 3.76 -1.12 16.04
C GLN A 126 2.75 0.01 15.85
N GLU A 127 2.54 0.50 14.62
CA GLU A 127 1.52 1.52 14.34
C GLU A 127 0.10 0.93 14.49
N GLN A 128 -0.09 -0.33 14.11
CA GLN A 128 -1.37 -1.04 14.25
C GLN A 128 -1.66 -1.31 15.72
N ALA A 129 -0.64 -1.66 16.51
CA ALA A 129 -0.75 -1.77 17.95
C ALA A 129 -1.19 -0.44 18.58
N LYS A 130 -0.64 0.71 18.13
CA LYS A 130 -1.08 2.04 18.62
C LYS A 130 -2.57 2.28 18.30
N LEU A 131 -3.03 1.98 17.08
CA LEU A 131 -4.44 2.10 16.73
C LEU A 131 -5.32 1.24 17.64
N VAL A 132 -4.97 -0.03 17.83
CA VAL A 132 -5.71 -0.95 18.73
C VAL A 132 -5.75 -0.41 20.16
N GLN A 133 -4.64 0.15 20.67
CA GLN A 133 -4.63 0.76 22.00
C GLN A 133 -5.55 1.97 22.09
N LEU A 134 -5.63 2.80 21.05
CA LEU A 134 -6.56 3.93 21.02
C LEU A 134 -8.03 3.46 21.01
N LEU A 135 -8.35 2.45 20.20
CA LEU A 135 -9.69 1.83 20.16
C LEU A 135 -10.07 1.24 21.52
N LYS A 136 -9.17 0.49 22.16
CA LYS A 136 -9.37 -0.07 23.51
C LYS A 136 -9.59 1.02 24.57
N LYS A 137 -8.80 2.10 24.55
CA LYS A 137 -8.98 3.25 25.46
C LYS A 137 -10.34 3.94 25.27
N ALA A 138 -10.87 3.91 24.06
CA ALA A 138 -12.21 4.40 23.74
C ALA A 138 -13.33 3.38 24.05
N HIS A 139 -13.00 2.23 24.66
CA HIS A 139 -13.94 1.14 24.96
C HIS A 139 -14.67 0.60 23.72
N LEU A 140 -14.03 0.67 22.55
CA LEU A 140 -14.57 0.14 21.31
C LEU A 140 -14.26 -1.35 21.16
N PRO A 141 -15.22 -2.18 20.69
CA PRO A 141 -14.97 -3.56 20.30
C PRO A 141 -13.86 -3.62 19.24
N VAL A 142 -12.75 -4.28 19.57
CA VAL A 142 -11.63 -4.45 18.64
C VAL A 142 -11.04 -5.85 18.75
N MET A 143 -10.91 -6.51 17.61
CA MET A 143 -10.17 -7.76 17.44
C MET A 143 -8.90 -7.45 16.67
N TRP A 144 -7.75 -7.92 17.18
CA TRP A 144 -6.47 -7.72 16.53
C TRP A 144 -5.81 -9.07 16.24
N ILE A 145 -5.47 -9.30 14.98
CA ILE A 145 -4.82 -10.52 14.51
C ILE A 145 -3.54 -10.14 13.75
N THR A 146 -2.45 -10.81 14.08
CA THR A 146 -1.21 -10.73 13.32
C THR A 146 -1.18 -11.84 12.28
N VAL A 147 -1.07 -11.45 11.01
CA VAL A 147 -0.86 -12.34 9.87
C VAL A 147 0.63 -12.48 9.62
N HIS A 148 1.10 -13.72 9.46
CA HIS A 148 2.49 -14.03 9.17
C HIS A 148 2.68 -14.24 7.66
N SER A 149 3.52 -13.42 7.04
CA SER A 149 3.85 -13.51 5.61
C SER A 149 5.24 -12.92 5.37
N ASP A 150 5.97 -13.40 4.37
CA ASP A 150 7.24 -12.81 3.90
C ASP A 150 7.04 -11.73 2.81
N LYS A 151 5.80 -11.53 2.36
CA LYS A 151 5.44 -10.60 1.28
C LYS A 151 5.16 -9.17 1.77
N GLY A 152 5.27 -8.92 3.07
CA GLY A 152 5.05 -7.61 3.67
C GLY A 152 3.67 -7.07 3.36
N HIS A 153 3.60 -5.77 3.09
CA HIS A 153 2.36 -5.05 2.80
C HIS A 153 1.51 -5.72 1.71
N ASP A 154 2.13 -6.21 0.64
CA ASP A 154 1.39 -6.79 -0.50
C ASP A 154 0.68 -8.13 -0.16
N SER A 155 0.94 -8.73 1.00
CA SER A 155 0.39 -10.05 1.37
C SER A 155 -1.15 -10.07 1.37
N PHE A 156 -1.84 -8.98 1.72
CA PHE A 156 -3.31 -8.94 1.67
C PHE A 156 -3.88 -9.04 0.25
N LEU A 157 -3.10 -8.70 -0.77
CA LEU A 157 -3.48 -8.86 -2.18
C LEU A 157 -3.03 -10.22 -2.74
N LEU A 158 -1.86 -10.70 -2.32
CA LEU A 158 -1.20 -11.86 -2.92
C LEU A 158 -1.53 -13.17 -2.22
N GLU A 159 -1.96 -13.12 -0.98
CA GLU A 159 -2.23 -14.27 -0.13
C GLU A 159 -3.58 -14.16 0.57
N PRO A 160 -4.68 -13.96 -0.20
CA PRO A 160 -6.01 -13.74 0.39
C PRO A 160 -6.43 -14.87 1.35
N ARG A 161 -5.93 -16.09 1.13
CA ARG A 161 -6.16 -17.25 2.00
C ARG A 161 -5.75 -17.03 3.47
N LEU A 162 -4.78 -16.15 3.74
CA LEU A 162 -4.35 -15.79 5.09
C LEU A 162 -5.31 -14.82 5.79
N PHE A 163 -6.15 -14.10 5.04
CA PHE A 163 -7.03 -13.04 5.56
C PHE A 163 -8.50 -13.46 5.54
N THR A 164 -8.92 -14.15 4.48
CA THR A 164 -10.32 -14.52 4.23
C THR A 164 -11.00 -15.23 5.41
N PRO A 165 -10.39 -16.23 6.09
CA PRO A 165 -11.06 -16.91 7.21
C PRO A 165 -11.44 -15.97 8.35
N HIS A 166 -10.57 -15.00 8.67
CA HIS A 166 -10.79 -14.03 9.74
C HIS A 166 -11.90 -13.04 9.38
N ILE A 167 -11.88 -12.53 8.14
CA ILE A 167 -12.90 -11.61 7.64
C ILE A 167 -14.26 -12.33 7.58
N GLN A 168 -14.30 -13.54 7.02
CA GLN A 168 -15.52 -14.33 6.87
C GLN A 168 -16.13 -14.66 8.24
N HIS A 169 -15.31 -15.10 9.20
CA HIS A 169 -15.77 -15.37 10.56
C HIS A 169 -16.48 -14.14 11.15
N GLN A 170 -15.87 -12.96 10.99
CA GLN A 170 -16.39 -11.72 11.56
C GLN A 170 -17.69 -11.25 10.90
N LEU A 171 -17.84 -11.48 9.60
CA LEU A 171 -19.05 -11.14 8.86
C LEU A 171 -20.21 -12.11 9.12
N ASP A 172 -19.92 -13.40 9.31
CA ASP A 172 -20.95 -14.44 9.43
C ASP A 172 -21.45 -14.66 10.87
N HIS A 173 -20.56 -14.60 11.86
CA HIS A 173 -20.86 -15.03 13.23
C HIS A 173 -21.07 -13.86 14.20
N GLY A 174 -20.93 -12.62 13.70
CA GLY A 174 -20.94 -11.44 14.54
C GLY A 174 -19.73 -11.34 15.46
N TRP A 175 -19.68 -10.29 16.27
CA TRP A 175 -18.55 -10.00 17.14
C TRP A 175 -18.68 -10.73 18.47
N ILE A 176 -17.81 -11.73 18.66
CA ILE A 176 -17.54 -12.31 19.98
C ILE A 176 -16.21 -11.72 20.43
N VAL A 177 -16.26 -10.60 21.14
CA VAL A 177 -15.06 -10.05 21.77
C VAL A 177 -14.73 -10.93 22.97
N PRO A 178 -13.56 -11.61 23.03
CA PRO A 178 -13.14 -12.26 24.25
C PRO A 178 -13.00 -11.18 25.33
N LEU A 179 -13.72 -11.34 26.45
CA LEU A 179 -13.63 -10.49 27.63
C LEU A 179 -12.18 -10.37 28.14
#